data_AF-A0A3M1XYJ5-F1
#
_entry.id   AF-A0A3M1XYJ5-F1
#
_cell.length_a   1.000
_cell.length_b   1.000
_cell.length_c   1.000
_cell.angle_alpha   90.00
_cell.angle_beta   90.00
_cell.angle_gamma   90.00
#
_symmetry.space_group_name_H-M   'P 1'
#
loop_
_entity.id
_entity.type
_entity.pdbx_description
1 polymer ?
#
loop_
_entity_poly.entity_id
_entity_poly.type
_entity_poly.pdbx_seq_one_letter_code
_entity_poly.pdbx_strand_id
1 'polypeptide(L)'
;MEEIEKLRERVERDPDSKLFLPLAEEYRKAGMYEEAIEVLEKGLQRQPGYTSAKVALGKIYLEQGKLDDARVVLEEVALTVPDNLFAKKKLAEIYNKKGDTERAKEYCKKVLELNPDDEEIKGMLEQLMVSSEEKEAEELKEPPELTEAPV
;
A
#
# COMPACT_ATOMS: atom_id res chain seq x y z
N MET A 1 1.88 -25.65 -11.58
CA MET A 1 0.61 -26.25 -11.13
C MET A 1 0.83 -27.35 -10.10
N GLU A 2 1.74 -28.31 -10.32
CA GLU A 2 2.04 -29.37 -9.31
C GLU A 2 2.41 -28.84 -7.92
N GLU A 3 3.22 -27.77 -7.83
CA GLU A 3 3.60 -27.18 -6.54
C GLU A 3 2.41 -26.49 -5.82
N ILE A 4 1.49 -25.88 -6.57
CA ILE A 4 0.28 -25.24 -6.02
C ILE A 4 -0.62 -26.30 -5.40
N GLU A 5 -0.88 -27.40 -6.11
CA GLU A 5 -1.70 -28.50 -5.61
C GLU A 5 -1.12 -29.11 -4.34
N LYS A 6 0.20 -29.37 -4.33
CA LYS A 6 0.90 -29.91 -3.16
C LYS A 6 0.85 -28.98 -1.95
N LEU A 7 0.99 -27.67 -2.16
CA LEU A 7 0.87 -26.68 -1.09
C LEU A 7 -0.57 -26.56 -0.60
N ARG A 8 -1.55 -26.61 -1.51
CA ARG A 8 -2.99 -26.60 -1.18
C ARG A 8 -3.37 -27.77 -0.28
N GLU A 9 -2.98 -29.00 -0.64
CA GLU A 9 -3.24 -30.19 0.20
C GLU A 9 -2.63 -30.05 1.61
N ARG A 10 -1.44 -29.46 1.71
CA ARG A 10 -0.76 -29.26 2.99
C ARG A 10 -1.47 -28.22 3.85
N VAL A 11 -1.93 -27.12 3.26
CA VAL A 11 -2.73 -26.10 3.95
C VAL A 11 -4.07 -26.68 4.39
N GLU A 12 -4.69 -27.56 3.60
CA GLU A 12 -5.93 -28.25 3.99
C GLU A 12 -5.72 -29.22 5.17
N ARG A 13 -4.58 -29.91 5.22
CA ARG A 13 -4.23 -30.82 6.32
C ARG A 13 -3.79 -30.10 7.59
N ASP A 14 -3.12 -28.96 7.46
CA ASP A 14 -2.68 -28.13 8.56
C ASP A 14 -3.07 -26.65 8.31
N PRO A 15 -4.33 -26.30 8.63
CA PRO A 15 -4.87 -24.99 8.33
C PRO A 15 -4.30 -23.87 9.21
N ASP A 16 -3.64 -24.21 10.32
CA ASP A 16 -2.96 -23.28 11.22
C ASP A 16 -1.48 -23.07 10.84
N SER A 17 -0.97 -23.84 9.89
CA SER A 17 0.38 -23.63 9.35
C SER A 17 0.49 -22.29 8.63
N LYS A 18 1.72 -21.75 8.54
CA LYS A 18 2.03 -20.56 7.73
C LYS A 18 2.16 -20.85 6.24
N LEU A 19 1.81 -22.07 5.79
CA LEU A 19 1.95 -22.51 4.40
C LEU A 19 0.95 -21.81 3.45
N PHE A 20 -0.05 -21.12 3.98
CA PHE A 20 -0.94 -20.29 3.18
C PHE A 20 -0.20 -19.12 2.48
N LEU A 21 0.87 -18.59 3.09
CA LEU A 21 1.69 -17.54 2.47
C LEU A 21 2.43 -18.03 1.20
N PRO A 22 3.24 -19.10 1.25
CA PRO A 22 3.89 -19.61 0.05
C PRO A 22 2.87 -20.10 -0.99
N LEU A 23 1.73 -20.68 -0.58
CA LEU A 23 0.65 -21.01 -1.51
C LEU A 23 0.11 -19.78 -2.24
N ALA A 24 -0.17 -18.69 -1.51
CA ALA A 24 -0.65 -17.45 -2.10
C ALA A 24 0.39 -16.78 -3.02
N GLU A 25 1.69 -16.86 -2.69
CA GLU A 25 2.74 -16.38 -3.59
C GLU A 25 2.81 -17.19 -4.89
N GLU A 26 2.59 -18.52 -4.85
CA GLU A 26 2.52 -19.33 -6.06
C GLU A 26 1.27 -19.01 -6.88
N TYR A 27 0.11 -18.82 -6.25
CA TYR A 27 -1.10 -18.33 -6.93
C TYR A 27 -0.87 -16.95 -7.58
N ARG A 28 -0.26 -16.00 -6.85
CA ARG A 28 0.08 -14.67 -7.37
C ARG A 28 1.00 -14.75 -8.59
N LYS A 29 2.06 -15.57 -8.54
CA LYS A 29 2.97 -15.78 -9.69
C LYS A 29 2.26 -16.39 -10.89
N ALA A 30 1.24 -17.22 -10.66
CA ALA A 30 0.40 -17.79 -11.71
C ALA A 30 -0.68 -16.82 -12.24
N GLY A 31 -0.79 -15.61 -11.69
CA GLY A 31 -1.83 -14.64 -12.02
C GLY A 31 -3.22 -14.97 -11.45
N MET A 32 -3.30 -15.97 -10.57
CA MET A 32 -4.52 -16.41 -9.87
C MET A 32 -4.70 -15.55 -8.61
N TYR A 33 -5.02 -14.27 -8.81
CA TYR A 33 -4.94 -13.31 -7.73
C TYR A 33 -6.09 -13.45 -6.73
N GLU A 34 -7.28 -13.83 -7.17
CA GLU A 34 -8.44 -14.09 -6.32
C GLU A 34 -8.17 -15.24 -5.35
N GLU A 35 -7.62 -16.35 -5.83
CA GLU A 35 -7.24 -17.51 -5.02
C GLU A 35 -6.12 -17.15 -4.03
N ALA A 36 -5.15 -16.34 -4.46
CA ALA A 36 -4.09 -15.83 -3.58
C ALA A 36 -4.66 -15.01 -2.41
N ILE A 37 -5.62 -14.12 -2.69
CA ILE A 37 -6.31 -13.31 -1.67
C ILE A 37 -7.08 -14.22 -0.72
N GLU A 38 -7.92 -15.12 -1.25
CA GLU A 38 -8.77 -15.98 -0.42
C GLU A 38 -7.93 -16.82 0.58
N VAL A 39 -6.82 -17.37 0.11
CA VAL A 39 -5.89 -18.13 0.93
C VAL A 39 -5.24 -17.26 2.01
N LEU A 40 -4.82 -16.03 1.68
CA LEU A 40 -4.24 -15.10 2.65
C LEU A 40 -5.26 -14.65 3.69
N GLU A 41 -6.48 -14.31 3.28
CA GLU A 41 -7.53 -13.87 4.19
C GLU A 41 -7.92 -14.98 5.19
N LYS A 42 -8.11 -16.21 4.71
CA LYS A 42 -8.37 -17.38 5.58
C LYS A 42 -7.22 -17.63 6.56
N GLY A 43 -5.97 -17.53 6.09
CA GLY A 43 -4.79 -17.68 6.94
C GLY A 43 -4.68 -16.56 7.98
N LEU A 44 -4.95 -15.32 7.60
CA LEU A 44 -4.92 -14.15 8.46
C LEU A 44 -6.08 -14.13 9.48
N GLN A 45 -7.22 -14.74 9.19
CA GLN A 45 -8.28 -14.96 10.18
C GLN A 45 -7.79 -15.81 11.37
N ARG A 46 -6.90 -16.78 11.12
CA ARG A 46 -6.30 -17.63 12.15
C ARG A 46 -5.05 -17.02 12.77
N GLN A 47 -4.27 -16.30 11.97
CA GLN A 47 -3.01 -15.67 12.37
C GLN A 47 -3.01 -14.16 12.07
N PRO A 48 -3.82 -13.35 12.78
CA PRO A 48 -4.02 -11.93 12.47
C PRO A 48 -2.76 -11.07 12.63
N GLY A 49 -1.78 -11.56 13.40
CA GLY A 49 -0.48 -10.90 13.61
C GLY A 49 0.57 -11.24 12.55
N TYR A 50 0.25 -12.03 11.51
CA TYR A 50 1.27 -12.44 10.55
C TYR A 50 1.56 -11.35 9.51
N THR A 51 2.44 -10.40 9.86
CA THR A 51 2.76 -9.21 9.05
C THR A 51 3.21 -9.56 7.62
N SER A 52 4.04 -10.58 7.43
CA SER A 52 4.50 -10.98 6.09
C SER A 52 3.35 -11.35 5.16
N ALA A 53 2.28 -11.98 5.70
CA ALA A 53 1.08 -12.28 4.94
C ALA A 53 0.26 -11.04 4.61
N LYS A 54 0.16 -10.07 5.53
CA LYS A 54 -0.46 -8.76 5.25
C LYS A 54 0.28 -7.99 4.15
N VAL A 55 1.62 -8.00 4.18
CA VAL A 55 2.45 -7.39 3.12
C VAL A 55 2.18 -8.05 1.76
N ALA A 56 2.13 -9.39 1.72
CA ALA A 56 1.81 -10.12 0.49
C ALA A 56 0.40 -9.79 -0.02
N LEU A 57 -0.58 -9.70 0.87
CA LEU A 57 -1.95 -9.32 0.53
C LEU A 57 -2.02 -7.91 -0.06
N GLY A 58 -1.37 -6.93 0.59
CA GLY A 58 -1.26 -5.56 0.08
C GLY A 58 -0.58 -5.49 -1.29
N LYS A 59 0.45 -6.30 -1.53
CA LYS A 59 1.11 -6.41 -2.84
C LYS A 59 0.18 -6.95 -3.92
N ILE A 60 -0.60 -7.99 -3.63
CA ILE A 60 -1.56 -8.56 -4.58
C ILE A 60 -2.65 -7.54 -4.92
N TYR A 61 -3.16 -6.81 -3.92
CA TYR A 61 -4.13 -5.74 -4.16
C TYR A 61 -3.56 -4.63 -5.07
N LEU A 62 -2.30 -4.25 -4.89
CA LEU A 62 -1.62 -3.31 -5.78
C LEU A 62 -1.49 -3.84 -7.21
N GLU A 63 -1.13 -5.12 -7.38
CA GLU A 63 -1.02 -5.76 -8.70
C GLU A 63 -2.37 -5.83 -9.43
N GLN A 64 -3.49 -5.89 -8.70
CA GLN A 64 -4.85 -5.80 -9.26
C GLN A 64 -5.36 -4.36 -9.42
N GLY A 65 -4.60 -3.34 -9.03
CA GLY A 65 -5.05 -1.94 -9.03
C GLY A 65 -6.10 -1.61 -7.96
N LYS A 66 -6.33 -2.50 -6.99
CA LYS A 66 -7.21 -2.31 -5.83
C LYS A 66 -6.51 -1.44 -4.77
N LEU A 67 -6.34 -0.16 -5.09
CA LEU A 67 -5.55 0.78 -4.27
C LEU A 67 -6.12 0.97 -2.87
N ASP A 68 -7.44 0.95 -2.71
CA ASP A 68 -8.09 1.13 -1.41
C ASP A 68 -7.90 -0.06 -0.48
N ASP A 69 -8.05 -1.28 -1.00
CA ASP A 69 -7.82 -2.50 -0.23
C ASP A 69 -6.33 -2.62 0.16
N ALA A 70 -5.44 -2.32 -0.78
CA ALA A 70 -3.99 -2.26 -0.51
C ALA A 70 -3.66 -1.26 0.59
N ARG A 71 -4.25 -0.06 0.54
CA ARG A 71 -4.05 1.00 1.54
C ARG A 71 -4.39 0.49 2.93
N VAL A 72 -5.60 -0.04 3.13
CA VAL A 72 -6.08 -0.50 4.44
C VAL A 72 -5.12 -1.52 5.05
N VAL A 73 -4.73 -2.53 4.28
CA VAL A 73 -3.83 -3.59 4.77
C VAL A 73 -2.43 -3.06 5.06
N LEU A 74 -1.89 -2.19 4.21
CA LEU A 74 -0.55 -1.63 4.38
C LEU A 74 -0.48 -0.61 5.52
N GLU A 75 -1.56 0.12 5.80
CA GLU A 75 -1.66 0.99 6.99
C GLU A 75 -1.55 0.17 8.27
N GLU A 76 -2.24 -0.97 8.35
CA GLU A 76 -2.07 -1.87 9.49
C GLU A 76 -0.63 -2.37 9.64
N VAL A 77 0.04 -2.68 8.52
CA VAL A 77 1.45 -3.08 8.54
C VAL A 77 2.33 -1.93 9.04
N ALA A 78 2.13 -0.71 8.55
CA ALA A 78 2.91 0.44 8.96
C ALA A 78 2.70 0.81 10.44
N LEU A 79 1.50 0.56 10.99
CA LEU A 79 1.19 0.75 12.41
C LEU A 79 1.83 -0.33 13.29
N THR A 80 1.84 -1.59 12.85
CA THR A 80 2.32 -2.72 13.65
C THR A 80 3.83 -2.96 13.51
N VAL A 81 4.41 -2.59 12.37
CA VAL A 81 5.82 -2.74 12.05
C VAL A 81 6.34 -1.40 11.49
N PRO A 82 6.70 -0.44 12.39
CA PRO A 82 7.03 0.92 12.00
C PRO A 82 8.25 1.04 11.08
N ASP A 83 9.13 0.05 11.05
CA ASP A 83 10.33 -0.02 10.21
C ASP A 83 10.09 -0.74 8.87
N ASN A 84 8.85 -1.12 8.56
CA ASN A 84 8.51 -1.73 7.28
C ASN A 84 8.55 -0.69 6.13
N LEU A 85 9.73 -0.55 5.53
CA LEU A 85 9.98 0.35 4.40
C LEU A 85 9.05 0.09 3.22
N PHE A 86 8.78 -1.18 2.89
CA PHE A 86 7.91 -1.53 1.78
C PHE A 86 6.50 -0.95 1.96
N ALA A 87 5.89 -1.16 3.13
CA ALA A 87 4.55 -0.65 3.41
C ALA A 87 4.50 0.88 3.34
N LYS A 88 5.46 1.57 3.96
CA LYS A 88 5.52 3.04 3.93
C LYS A 88 5.71 3.60 2.51
N LYS A 89 6.61 3.01 1.71
CA LYS A 89 6.80 3.41 0.29
C LYS A 89 5.52 3.25 -0.52
N LYS A 90 4.86 2.09 -0.38
CA LYS A 90 3.60 1.83 -1.08
C LYS A 90 2.47 2.74 -0.61
N LEU A 91 2.40 3.09 0.67
CA LEU A 91 1.44 4.08 1.16
C LEU A 91 1.71 5.48 0.58
N ALA A 92 2.96 5.92 0.47
CA ALA A 92 3.28 7.18 -0.19
C ALA A 92 2.82 7.19 -1.66
N GLU A 93 3.11 6.12 -2.40
CA GLU A 93 2.65 5.95 -3.79
C GLU A 93 1.12 5.96 -3.91
N ILE A 94 0.42 5.23 -3.03
CA ILE A 94 -1.05 5.15 -3.03
C ILE A 94 -1.65 6.54 -2.74
N TYR A 95 -1.17 7.22 -1.70
CA TYR A 95 -1.71 8.52 -1.32
C TYR A 95 -1.46 9.57 -2.39
N ASN A 96 -0.29 9.55 -3.04
CA ASN A 96 0.00 10.40 -4.19
C ASN A 96 -0.99 10.14 -5.34
N LYS A 97 -1.21 8.88 -5.71
CA LYS A 97 -2.18 8.51 -6.77
C LYS A 97 -3.62 8.92 -6.44
N LYS A 98 -3.98 8.99 -5.15
CA LYS A 98 -5.29 9.42 -4.69
C LYS A 98 -5.43 10.95 -4.55
N GLY A 99 -4.36 11.70 -4.80
CA GLY A 99 -4.34 13.16 -4.64
C GLY A 99 -4.23 13.64 -3.19
N ASP A 100 -4.00 12.74 -2.24
CA ASP A 100 -3.74 13.08 -0.84
C ASP A 100 -2.26 13.39 -0.66
N THR A 101 -1.88 14.56 -1.17
CA THR A 101 -0.49 15.04 -1.20
C THR A 101 0.12 15.12 0.20
N GLU A 102 -0.67 15.49 1.22
CA GLU A 102 -0.17 15.65 2.58
C GLU A 102 0.22 14.31 3.22
N ARG A 103 -0.63 13.28 3.12
CA ARG A 103 -0.26 11.94 3.61
C ARG A 103 0.87 11.33 2.79
N ALA A 104 0.90 11.57 1.47
CA ALA A 104 2.00 11.11 0.63
C ALA A 104 3.35 11.68 1.12
N LYS A 105 3.43 13.01 1.35
CA LYS A 105 4.61 13.67 1.92
C LYS A 105 4.98 13.10 3.29
N GLU A 106 4.00 12.85 4.16
CA GLU A 106 4.24 12.27 5.49
C GLU A 106 4.92 10.90 5.39
N TYR A 107 4.40 10.00 4.54
CA TYR A 107 5.00 8.68 4.35
C TYR A 107 6.36 8.74 3.66
N CYS A 108 6.57 9.66 2.69
CA CYS A 108 7.88 9.89 2.11
C CYS A 108 8.92 10.29 3.18
N LYS A 109 8.58 11.23 4.07
CA LYS A 109 9.47 11.64 5.18
C LYS A 109 9.78 10.46 6.09
N LYS A 110 8.78 9.67 6.48
CA LYS A 110 8.96 8.46 7.32
C LYS A 110 9.82 7.37 6.68
N VAL A 111 9.89 7.32 5.34
CA VAL A 111 10.82 6.44 4.63
C VAL A 111 12.23 7.01 4.68
N LEU A 112 12.41 8.30 4.40
CA LEU A 112 13.72 8.96 4.42
C LEU A 112 14.34 9.02 5.83
N GLU A 113 13.53 9.02 6.89
CA GLU A 113 14.02 8.86 8.27
C GLU A 113 14.71 7.50 8.49
N LEU A 114 14.25 6.45 7.80
CA LEU A 114 14.77 5.08 7.92
C LEU A 114 15.82 4.74 6.85
N ASN A 115 15.65 5.31 5.66
CA ASN A 115 16.55 5.15 4.51
C ASN A 115 16.77 6.51 3.83
N PRO A 116 17.71 7.33 4.35
CA PRO A 116 17.97 8.66 3.82
C PRO A 116 18.46 8.69 2.38
N ASP A 117 18.90 7.57 1.82
CA ASP A 117 19.45 7.46 0.47
C ASP A 117 18.45 6.86 -0.55
N ASP A 118 17.16 6.78 -0.19
CA ASP A 118 16.11 6.33 -1.11
C ASP A 118 15.80 7.40 -2.17
N GLU A 119 16.57 7.40 -3.27
CA GLU A 119 16.45 8.38 -4.36
C GLU A 119 15.06 8.44 -4.99
N GLU A 120 14.35 7.30 -5.06
CA GLU A 120 12.97 7.24 -5.57
C GLU A 120 12.03 8.07 -4.69
N ILE A 121 12.15 7.93 -3.37
CA ILE A 121 11.31 8.66 -2.44
C ILE A 121 11.73 10.13 -2.32
N LYS A 122 13.03 10.45 -2.44
CA LYS A 122 13.48 11.85 -2.54
C LYS A 122 12.82 12.54 -3.73
N GLY A 123 12.92 11.94 -4.91
CA GLY A 123 12.31 12.49 -6.12
C GLY A 123 10.79 12.64 -6.00
N MET A 124 10.10 11.67 -5.40
CA MET A 124 8.66 11.78 -5.12
C MET A 124 8.34 12.94 -4.17
N LEU A 125 9.10 13.09 -3.09
CA LEU A 125 8.88 14.15 -2.10
C LEU A 125 9.10 15.54 -2.73
N GLU A 126 10.15 15.71 -3.53
CA GLU A 126 10.43 16.95 -4.26
C GLU A 126 9.27 17.33 -5.20
N GLN A 127 8.78 16.37 -6.00
CA GLN A 127 7.63 16.60 -6.89
C GLN A 127 6.36 17.00 -6.12
N LEU A 128 6.12 16.38 -4.97
CA LEU A 128 4.98 16.70 -4.11
C LEU A 128 5.11 18.08 -3.46
N MET A 129 6.32 18.59 -3.22
CA MET A 129 6.54 19.93 -2.70
C MET A 129 6.32 20.99 -3.78
N VAL A 130 6.94 20.83 -4.95
CA VAL A 130 6.81 21.78 -6.07
C VAL A 130 5.35 21.94 -6.49
N SER A 131 4.63 20.82 -6.67
CA SER A 131 3.21 20.85 -7.05
C SER A 131 2.29 21.47 -5.99
N SER A 132 2.72 21.51 -4.72
CA SER A 132 2.01 22.18 -3.63
C SER A 132 2.24 23.69 -3.67
N GLU A 133 3.49 24.11 -3.89
CA GLU A 133 3.87 25.53 -3.98
C GLU A 133 3.27 26.20 -5.23
N GLU A 134 3.20 25.49 -6.36
CA GLU A 134 2.56 25.99 -7.58
C GLU A 134 1.07 26.26 -7.39
N LYS A 135 0.35 25.34 -6.72
CA LYS A 135 -1.08 25.52 -6.41
C LYS A 135 -1.32 26.71 -5.49
N GLU A 136 -0.55 26.82 -4.41
CA GLU A 136 -0.67 27.93 -3.46
C GLU A 136 -0.37 29.28 -4.14
N ALA A 137 0.65 29.33 -5.01
CA ALA A 137 1.01 30.52 -5.77
C ALA A 137 -0.02 30.88 -6.87
N GLU A 138 -0.83 29.93 -7.34
CA GLU A 138 -1.93 30.16 -8.27
C GLU A 138 -3.16 30.70 -7.53
N GLU A 139 -3.55 30.10 -6.41
CA GLU A 139 -4.65 30.55 -5.56
C GLU A 139 -4.43 31.99 -5.04
N LEU A 140 -3.19 32.36 -4.71
CA LEU A 140 -2.83 33.73 -4.29
C LEU A 140 -2.94 34.78 -5.40
N LYS A 141 -2.97 34.37 -6.67
CA LYS A 141 -3.09 35.27 -7.83
C LYS A 141 -4.54 35.45 -8.28
N GLU A 142 -5.45 34.59 -7.85
CA GLU A 142 -6.87 34.76 -8.12
C GLU A 142 -7.43 35.89 -7.23
N PRO A 143 -7.87 37.02 -7.79
CA PRO A 143 -8.49 38.07 -6.98
C PRO A 143 -9.77 37.50 -6.34
N PRO A 144 -10.11 37.90 -5.09
CA PRO A 144 -11.32 37.42 -4.44
C PRO A 144 -12.52 37.73 -5.36
N GLU A 145 -13.28 36.69 -5.72
CA GLU A 145 -14.54 36.85 -6.44
C GLU A 145 -15.38 37.88 -5.68
N LEU A 146 -15.52 39.08 -6.26
CA LEU A 146 -16.50 40.06 -5.81
C LEU A 146 -17.86 39.41 -6.05
N THR A 147 -18.36 38.72 -5.03
CA THR A 147 -19.76 38.33 -4.95
C THR A 147 -20.56 39.62 -4.96
N GLU A 148 -21.09 39.97 -6.13
CA GLU A 148 -22.01 41.08 -6.29
C GLU A 148 -23.20 40.82 -5.36
N ALA A 149 -23.30 41.58 -4.28
CA ALA A 149 -24.46 41.53 -3.40
C ALA A 149 -25.70 41.95 -4.19
N PRO A 150 -26.80 41.17 -4.18
CA PRO A 150 -28.00 41.54 -4.89
C PRO A 150 -28.62 42.78 -4.22
N VAL A 151 -28.95 43.77 -5.07
CA VAL A 151 -29.58 45.06 -4.74
C VAL A 151 -30.99 44.88 -4.17
#